data_AF-A0A2E2U7J6-F1
#
_entry.id   AF-A0A2E2U7J6-F1
#
_cell.length_a   1.000
_cell.length_b   1.000
_cell.length_c   1.000
_cell.angle_alpha   90.00
_cell.angle_beta   90.00
_cell.angle_gamma   90.00
#
_symmetry.space_group_name_H-M   'P 1'
#
loop_
_entity.id
_entity.type
_entity.pdbx_description
1 polymer ?
#
loop_
_entity_poly.entity_id
_entity_poly.type
_entity_poly.pdbx_seq_one_letter_code
_entity_poly.pdbx_strand_id
1 'polypeptide(L)'
;MANARAIIFILTVLISASDLKAMTITMSKKTPEGQFSRTYFIEDEKIKLRTNSNYFESFKGEAKFGLFEVKTTDEVKKKIKKLRELSAALKKINQTLGDKAPKYNPAGERIWYVIDGMNVNQFHPYYDDFGKLLNEISKIEKLSDIETISVQRKKDGFELKQFNRNKSSTESLSKESCHTNSIGTKCTIKGRGYAFFPL
;
A
#
# COMPACT_ATOMS: atom_id res chain seq x y z
N MET A 1 34.47 8.22 -26.94
CA MET A 1 34.57 6.77 -26.68
C MET A 1 33.77 6.46 -25.42
N ALA A 2 32.48 6.13 -25.56
CA ALA A 2 31.71 5.55 -24.47
C ALA A 2 32.19 4.11 -24.30
N ASN A 3 32.96 3.85 -23.25
CA ASN A 3 33.67 2.58 -23.09
C ASN A 3 32.71 1.40 -23.00
N ALA A 4 33.01 0.32 -23.73
CA ALA A 4 32.30 -0.97 -23.71
C ALA A 4 32.05 -1.52 -22.29
N ARG A 5 32.81 -1.08 -21.28
CA ARG A 5 32.56 -1.35 -19.85
C ARG A 5 31.20 -0.84 -19.34
N ALA A 6 30.72 0.30 -19.82
CA ALA A 6 29.39 0.83 -19.46
C ALA A 6 28.26 0.03 -20.14
N ILE A 7 28.50 -0.46 -21.35
CA ILE A 7 27.55 -1.29 -22.11
C ILE A 7 27.42 -2.68 -21.46
N ILE A 8 28.52 -3.27 -21.00
CA ILE A 8 28.50 -4.55 -20.27
C ILE A 8 27.77 -4.40 -18.92
N PHE A 9 28.01 -3.33 -18.16
CA PHE A 9 27.36 -3.14 -16.85
C PHE A 9 25.84 -2.91 -16.93
N ILE A 10 25.35 -2.34 -18.05
CA ILE A 10 23.91 -2.15 -18.30
C ILE A 10 23.26 -3.45 -18.81
N LEU A 11 23.98 -4.24 -19.62
CA LEU A 11 23.49 -5.54 -20.09
C LEU A 11 23.44 -6.61 -18.98
N THR A 12 24.33 -6.58 -17.99
CA THR A 12 24.29 -7.54 -16.87
C THR A 12 23.12 -7.30 -15.91
N VAL A 13 22.58 -6.07 -15.85
CA VAL A 13 21.35 -5.78 -15.08
C VAL A 13 20.12 -6.49 -15.68
N LEU A 14 20.20 -6.96 -16.94
CA LEU A 14 19.08 -7.59 -17.65
C LEU A 14 19.02 -9.13 -17.55
N ILE A 15 20.05 -9.83 -17.06
CA ILE A 15 20.13 -11.31 -17.19
C ILE A 15 19.94 -12.10 -15.88
N SER A 16 19.99 -11.49 -14.70
CA SER A 16 19.57 -12.17 -13.46
C SER A 16 18.17 -11.71 -13.03
N ALA A 17 17.20 -11.95 -13.91
CA ALA A 17 15.77 -12.08 -13.58
C ALA A 17 15.49 -13.39 -12.81
N SER A 18 16.46 -13.87 -12.04
CA SER A 18 16.45 -15.12 -11.28
C SER A 18 16.43 -14.78 -9.79
N ASP A 19 15.30 -14.25 -9.37
CA ASP A 19 14.71 -14.55 -8.08
C ASP A 19 13.36 -13.82 -8.04
N LEU A 20 12.28 -14.57 -8.19
CA LEU A 20 10.90 -14.15 -7.89
C LEU A 20 10.75 -13.91 -6.38
N LYS A 21 11.70 -13.21 -5.75
CA LYS A 21 11.66 -12.86 -4.33
C LYS A 21 10.41 -12.05 -4.04
N ALA A 22 9.83 -12.30 -2.88
CA ALA A 22 8.76 -11.48 -2.34
C ALA A 22 9.20 -10.01 -2.30
N MET A 23 8.34 -9.10 -2.76
CA MET A 23 8.53 -7.66 -2.68
C MET A 23 7.44 -7.07 -1.78
N THR A 24 7.82 -6.20 -0.86
CA THR A 24 6.88 -5.49 0.01
C THR A 24 6.92 -4.01 -0.26
N ILE A 25 5.75 -3.43 -0.57
CA ILE A 25 5.58 -1.99 -0.76
C ILE A 25 4.58 -1.48 0.27
N THR A 26 5.04 -0.69 1.23
CA THR A 26 4.17 0.01 2.17
C THR A 26 4.01 1.46 1.75
N MET A 27 2.82 1.84 1.29
CA MET A 27 2.42 3.24 1.21
C MET A 27 2.02 3.72 2.59
N SER A 28 2.60 4.82 3.07
CA SER A 28 2.26 5.41 4.36
C SER A 28 1.88 6.89 4.21
N LYS A 29 0.94 7.35 5.02
CA LYS A 29 0.56 8.77 5.16
C LYS A 29 0.41 9.10 6.64
N LYS A 30 0.90 10.26 7.07
CA LYS A 30 0.72 10.77 8.44
C LYS A 30 -0.30 11.89 8.38
N THR A 31 -1.27 11.88 9.28
CA THR A 31 -2.25 12.95 9.44
C THR A 31 -2.39 13.27 10.92
N PRO A 32 -3.11 14.34 11.30
CA PRO A 32 -3.44 14.62 12.71
C PRO A 32 -4.11 13.42 13.41
N GLU A 33 -4.83 12.60 12.66
CA GLU A 33 -5.54 11.42 13.16
C GLU A 33 -4.67 10.19 13.35
N GLY A 34 -3.40 10.23 12.94
CA GLY A 34 -2.42 9.14 13.11
C GLY A 34 -1.68 8.77 11.83
N GLN A 35 -1.13 7.56 11.81
CA GLN A 35 -0.43 7.02 10.65
C GLN A 35 -1.31 5.99 9.92
N PHE A 36 -1.37 6.14 8.60
CA PHE A 36 -2.16 5.38 7.66
C PHE A 36 -1.21 4.57 6.80
N SER A 37 -1.52 3.30 6.60
CA SER A 37 -0.68 2.44 5.77
C SER A 37 -1.48 1.46 4.94
N ARG A 38 -0.98 1.25 3.72
CA ARG A 38 -1.47 0.28 2.75
C ARG A 38 -0.27 -0.52 2.27
N THR A 39 -0.26 -1.82 2.52
CA THR A 39 0.87 -2.71 2.21
C THR A 39 0.51 -3.65 1.07
N TYR A 40 1.31 -3.63 0.00
CA TYR A 40 1.27 -4.61 -1.08
C TYR A 40 2.37 -5.65 -0.83
N PHE A 41 1.98 -6.92 -0.78
CA PHE A 41 2.87 -8.08 -0.76
C PHE A 41 2.80 -8.74 -2.12
N ILE A 42 3.94 -8.81 -2.81
CA ILE A 42 4.01 -9.30 -4.19
C ILE A 42 4.93 -10.52 -4.23
N GLU A 43 4.35 -11.68 -4.46
CA GLU A 43 5.00 -13.00 -4.45
C GLU A 43 4.43 -13.83 -5.60
N ASP A 44 5.29 -14.45 -6.41
CA ASP A 44 4.87 -15.32 -7.53
C ASP A 44 3.77 -14.71 -8.43
N GLU A 45 3.92 -13.43 -8.79
CA GLU A 45 2.95 -12.64 -9.56
C GLU A 45 1.56 -12.46 -8.91
N LYS A 46 1.38 -12.93 -7.67
CA LYS A 46 0.20 -12.65 -6.86
C LYS A 46 0.45 -11.40 -6.03
N ILE A 47 -0.58 -10.57 -5.93
CA ILE A 47 -0.57 -9.42 -5.01
C ILE A 47 -1.57 -9.70 -3.89
N LYS A 48 -1.07 -9.71 -2.67
CA LYS A 48 -1.91 -9.59 -1.47
C LYS A 48 -1.81 -8.17 -0.95
N LEU A 49 -2.95 -7.61 -0.60
CA LEU A 49 -3.06 -6.27 -0.09
C LEU A 49 -3.49 -6.32 1.38
N ARG A 50 -2.72 -5.69 2.26
CA ARG A 50 -3.15 -5.41 3.63
C ARG A 50 -3.44 -3.94 3.79
N THR A 51 -4.66 -3.62 4.18
CA THR A 51 -5.05 -2.26 4.59
C THR A 51 -5.42 -2.26 6.06
N ASN A 52 -4.85 -1.33 6.82
CA ASN A 52 -5.24 -1.09 8.22
C ASN A 52 -6.18 0.12 8.32
N SER A 53 -6.42 0.79 7.17
CA SER A 53 -7.39 1.85 7.00
C SER A 53 -7.79 2.04 5.55
N ASN A 54 -9.02 2.54 5.35
CA ASN A 54 -9.61 2.80 4.04
C ASN A 54 -9.26 4.19 3.48
N TYR A 55 -8.37 4.96 4.12
CA TYR A 55 -8.08 6.34 3.71
C TYR A 55 -7.53 6.44 2.27
N PHE A 56 -6.91 5.38 1.77
CA PHE A 56 -6.40 5.30 0.40
C PHE A 56 -7.44 4.77 -0.61
N GLU A 57 -8.68 4.51 -0.20
CA GLU A 57 -9.73 3.87 -1.02
C GLU A 57 -10.87 4.84 -1.36
N SER A 58 -11.55 4.61 -2.49
CA SER A 58 -12.71 5.44 -2.88
C SER A 58 -13.91 5.13 -2.01
N PHE A 59 -14.53 6.16 -1.44
CA PHE A 59 -15.64 6.03 -0.51
C PHE A 59 -16.98 5.72 -1.20
N LYS A 60 -17.64 4.62 -0.82
CA LYS A 60 -19.03 4.31 -1.21
C LYS A 60 -19.92 4.03 0.02
N GLY A 61 -19.74 4.79 1.11
CA GLY A 61 -20.47 4.57 2.37
C GLY A 61 -20.06 3.31 3.15
N GLU A 62 -19.09 2.57 2.63
CA GLU A 62 -18.53 1.37 3.21
C GLU A 62 -17.00 1.52 3.25
N ALA A 63 -16.42 1.24 4.41
CA ALA A 63 -14.98 1.19 4.62
C ALA A 63 -14.57 -0.27 4.81
N LYS A 64 -13.78 -0.82 3.89
CA LYS A 64 -13.22 -2.16 4.03
C LYS A 64 -11.75 -2.07 4.40
N PHE A 65 -11.31 -2.88 5.35
CA PHE A 65 -9.89 -3.03 5.68
C PHE A 65 -9.60 -4.46 6.15
N GLY A 66 -8.34 -4.88 6.05
CA GLY A 66 -7.91 -6.26 6.28
C GLY A 66 -7.01 -6.78 5.16
N LEU A 67 -7.05 -8.09 4.93
CA LEU A 67 -6.27 -8.78 3.91
C LEU A 67 -7.14 -9.10 2.68
N PHE A 68 -6.66 -8.71 1.52
CA PHE A 68 -7.30 -8.90 0.21
C PHE A 68 -6.34 -9.57 -0.76
N GLU A 69 -6.89 -10.30 -1.72
CA GLU A 69 -6.17 -10.78 -2.90
C GLU A 69 -6.54 -9.92 -4.10
N VAL A 70 -5.56 -9.43 -4.85
CA VAL A 70 -5.82 -8.73 -6.10
C VAL A 70 -5.88 -9.74 -7.23
N LYS A 71 -6.90 -9.65 -8.08
CA LYS A 71 -6.93 -10.41 -9.33
C LYS A 71 -5.79 -9.96 -10.24
N THR A 72 -4.79 -10.83 -10.42
CA THR A 72 -3.68 -10.57 -11.33
C THR A 72 -4.14 -10.66 -12.79
N THR A 73 -4.05 -9.55 -13.52
CA THR A 73 -4.20 -9.47 -14.98
C THR A 73 -2.84 -9.24 -15.64
N ASP A 74 -2.72 -9.43 -16.95
CA ASP A 74 -1.46 -9.17 -17.68
C ASP A 74 -0.99 -7.72 -17.55
N GLU A 75 -1.93 -6.77 -17.46
CA GLU A 75 -1.61 -5.37 -17.20
C GLU A 75 -0.99 -5.19 -15.82
N VAL A 76 -1.60 -5.79 -14.78
CA VAL A 76 -1.04 -5.80 -13.42
C VAL A 76 0.35 -6.44 -13.41
N LYS A 77 0.57 -7.57 -14.10
CA LYS A 77 1.88 -8.22 -14.22
C LYS A 77 2.94 -7.29 -14.82
N LYS A 78 2.60 -6.55 -15.88
CA LYS A 78 3.51 -5.56 -16.48
C LYS A 78 3.89 -4.45 -15.50
N LYS A 79 2.96 -3.97 -14.67
CA LYS A 79 3.24 -2.97 -13.63
C LYS A 79 4.10 -3.55 -12.50
N ILE A 80 3.82 -4.77 -12.05
CA ILE A 80 4.64 -5.50 -11.08
C ILE A 80 6.08 -5.61 -11.57
N LYS A 81 6.29 -5.98 -12.84
CA LYS A 81 7.63 -6.09 -13.43
C LYS A 81 8.39 -4.76 -13.33
N LYS A 82 7.76 -3.65 -13.70
CA LYS A 82 8.36 -2.31 -13.57
C LYS A 82 8.67 -1.94 -12.11
N LEU A 83 7.77 -2.26 -11.17
CA LEU A 83 8.03 -2.06 -9.75
C LEU A 83 9.25 -2.86 -9.25
N ARG A 84 9.41 -4.10 -9.73
CA ARG A 84 10.59 -4.93 -9.42
C ARG A 84 11.88 -4.35 -9.99
N GLU A 85 11.84 -3.85 -11.23
CA GLU A 85 12.99 -3.16 -11.86
C GLU A 85 13.40 -1.91 -11.05
N LEU A 86 12.43 -1.09 -10.64
CA LEU A 86 12.69 0.08 -9.78
C LEU A 86 13.22 -0.32 -8.40
N SER A 87 12.68 -1.38 -7.78
CA SER A 87 13.17 -1.89 -6.50
C SER A 87 14.62 -2.39 -6.61
N ALA A 88 14.96 -3.08 -7.70
CA ALA A 88 16.34 -3.52 -7.96
C ALA A 88 17.30 -2.33 -8.13
N ALA A 89 16.89 -1.28 -8.85
CA ALA A 89 17.65 -0.04 -8.98
C ALA A 89 17.84 0.64 -7.61
N LEU A 90 16.78 0.72 -6.80
CA LEU A 90 16.81 1.28 -5.45
C LEU A 90 17.80 0.52 -4.54
N LYS A 91 17.79 -0.82 -4.56
CA LYS A 91 18.75 -1.65 -3.82
C LYS A 91 20.18 -1.34 -4.21
N LYS A 92 20.44 -1.19 -5.52
CA LYS A 92 21.78 -0.87 -6.03
C LYS A 92 22.24 0.52 -5.59
N ILE A 93 21.36 1.53 -5.63
CA ILE A 93 21.67 2.88 -5.14
C ILE A 93 22.04 2.83 -3.67
N ASN A 94 21.22 2.18 -2.84
CA ASN A 94 21.47 2.04 -1.41
C ASN A 94 22.81 1.33 -1.11
N GLN A 95 23.11 0.22 -1.81
CA GLN A 95 24.39 -0.49 -1.68
C GLN A 95 25.59 0.35 -2.13
N THR A 96 25.44 1.20 -3.14
CA THR A 96 26.54 1.97 -3.73
C THR A 96 26.83 3.25 -2.96
N LEU A 97 25.79 3.95 -2.53
CA LEU A 97 25.92 5.27 -1.89
C LEU A 97 25.93 5.18 -0.35
N GLY A 98 25.72 3.98 0.23
CA GLY A 98 25.52 3.82 1.66
C GLY A 98 24.36 4.68 2.16
N ASP A 99 23.40 4.94 1.27
CA ASP A 99 22.37 5.95 1.42
C ASP A 99 21.43 5.51 2.54
N LYS A 100 21.77 5.91 3.76
CA LYS A 100 20.85 5.85 4.90
C LYS A 100 19.78 6.86 4.57
N ALA A 101 18.80 6.43 3.75
CA ALA A 101 17.68 7.22 3.30
C ALA A 101 17.28 8.15 4.46
N PRO A 102 17.41 9.47 4.29
CA PRO A 102 17.37 10.41 5.41
C PRO A 102 16.16 10.08 6.26
N LYS A 103 16.35 9.95 7.58
CA LYS A 103 15.27 9.65 8.53
C LYS A 103 14.21 10.73 8.34
N TYR A 104 13.23 10.44 7.50
CA TYR A 104 12.20 11.39 7.14
C TYR A 104 11.19 11.34 8.27
N ASN A 105 11.06 12.47 8.97
CA ASN A 105 10.00 12.65 9.94
C ASN A 105 8.88 13.41 9.23
N PRO A 106 7.89 12.70 8.65
CA PRO A 106 6.84 13.35 7.87
C PRO A 106 6.10 14.38 8.73
N ALA A 107 6.05 15.62 8.24
CA ALA A 107 5.17 16.66 8.76
C ALA A 107 3.88 16.65 7.94
N GLY A 108 2.73 16.44 8.62
CA GLY A 108 1.41 16.48 7.98
C GLY A 108 1.23 15.50 6.81
N GLU A 109 0.22 15.78 5.98
CA GLU A 109 -0.33 14.93 4.93
C GLU A 109 0.59 14.66 3.73
N ARG A 110 1.77 14.08 3.96
CA ARG A 110 2.65 13.61 2.89
C ARG A 110 2.66 12.10 2.82
N ILE A 111 2.56 11.57 1.61
CA ILE A 111 2.71 10.14 1.33
C ILE A 111 4.20 9.83 1.23
N TRP A 112 4.62 8.71 1.78
CA TRP A 112 5.94 8.13 1.53
C TRP A 112 5.80 6.63 1.35
N TYR A 113 6.81 6.02 0.74
CA TYR A 113 6.84 4.60 0.48
C TYR A 113 7.97 3.94 1.27
N VAL A 114 7.73 2.70 1.68
CA VAL A 114 8.77 1.80 2.17
C VAL A 114 8.79 0.59 1.23
N ILE A 115 9.87 0.45 0.46
CA ILE A 115 10.05 -0.59 -0.57
C ILE A 115 11.14 -1.54 -0.09
N ASP A 116 10.78 -2.79 0.22
CA ASP A 116 11.71 -3.80 0.79
C ASP A 116 12.53 -3.26 1.98
N GLY A 117 11.88 -2.44 2.82
CA GLY A 117 12.52 -1.80 4.00
C GLY A 117 13.23 -0.47 3.72
N MET A 118 13.33 -0.03 2.47
CA MET A 118 13.97 1.24 2.09
C MET A 118 12.96 2.37 1.98
N ASN A 119 13.26 3.53 2.60
CA ASN A 119 12.39 4.70 2.54
C ASN A 119 12.53 5.45 1.21
N VAL A 120 11.40 5.70 0.55
CA VAL A 120 11.29 6.51 -0.67
C VAL A 120 10.30 7.63 -0.37
N ASN A 121 10.83 8.82 -0.10
CA ASN A 121 10.05 10.05 0.14
C ASN A 121 10.07 10.96 -1.10
N GLN A 122 9.36 12.07 -1.07
CA GLN A 122 9.25 13.04 -2.17
C GLN A 122 10.58 13.60 -2.74
N PHE A 123 11.69 13.47 -2.02
CA PHE A 123 13.02 13.92 -2.48
C PHE A 123 13.79 12.82 -3.21
N HIS A 124 13.29 11.58 -3.18
CA HIS A 124 13.91 10.45 -3.85
C HIS A 124 13.59 10.48 -5.36
N PRO A 125 14.57 10.28 -6.26
CA PRO A 125 14.34 10.34 -7.72
C PRO A 125 13.22 9.44 -8.23
N TYR A 126 13.04 8.26 -7.63
CA TYR A 126 11.98 7.30 -8.00
C TYR A 126 10.63 7.52 -7.32
N TYR A 127 10.44 8.57 -6.51
CA TYR A 127 9.20 8.77 -5.75
C TYR A 127 7.96 8.84 -6.65
N ASP A 128 8.02 9.65 -7.71
CA ASP A 128 6.90 9.83 -8.64
C ASP A 128 6.63 8.56 -9.46
N ASP A 129 7.68 7.83 -9.83
CA ASP A 129 7.55 6.57 -10.58
C ASP A 129 6.83 5.49 -9.76
N PHE A 130 7.21 5.33 -8.49
CA PHE A 130 6.51 4.41 -7.58
C PHE A 130 5.05 4.86 -7.37
N GLY A 131 4.82 6.15 -7.12
CA GLY A 131 3.47 6.68 -6.93
C GLY A 131 2.56 6.45 -8.15
N LYS A 132 3.08 6.70 -9.35
CA LYS A 132 2.34 6.49 -10.61
C LYS A 132 1.98 5.02 -10.81
N LEU A 133 2.94 4.10 -10.66
CA LEU A 133 2.68 2.67 -10.86
C LEU A 133 1.67 2.11 -9.85
N LEU A 134 1.75 2.52 -8.58
CA LEU A 134 0.81 2.09 -7.54
C LEU A 134 -0.60 2.62 -7.79
N ASN A 135 -0.72 3.88 -8.22
CA ASN A 135 -2.01 4.47 -8.62
C ASN A 135 -2.61 3.82 -9.87
N GLU A 136 -1.77 3.37 -10.81
CA GLU A 136 -2.23 2.61 -11.97
C GLU A 136 -2.74 1.22 -11.55
N ILE A 137 -2.04 0.53 -10.65
CA ILE A 137 -2.50 -0.75 -10.08
C ILE A 137 -3.83 -0.58 -9.36
N SER A 138 -3.99 0.45 -8.54
CA SER A 138 -5.22 0.67 -7.77
C SER A 138 -6.45 0.99 -8.63
N LYS A 139 -6.26 1.48 -9.85
CA LYS A 139 -7.37 1.73 -10.80
C LYS A 139 -7.88 0.46 -11.49
N ILE A 140 -7.03 -0.56 -11.61
CA ILE A 140 -7.35 -1.79 -12.34
C ILE A 140 -7.53 -3.01 -11.44
N GLU A 141 -7.16 -2.89 -10.15
CA GLU A 141 -7.30 -3.97 -9.18
C GLU A 141 -8.77 -4.35 -8.98
N LYS A 142 -9.04 -5.66 -9.05
CA LYS A 142 -10.28 -6.23 -8.53
C LYS A 142 -9.92 -7.01 -7.28
N LEU A 143 -10.49 -6.60 -6.15
CA LEU A 143 -10.16 -7.15 -4.83
C LEU A 143 -11.09 -8.32 -4.49
N SER A 144 -10.51 -9.39 -3.97
CA SER A 144 -11.19 -10.51 -3.34
C SER A 144 -10.89 -10.50 -1.85
N ASP A 145 -11.94 -10.50 -1.03
CA ASP A 145 -11.83 -10.47 0.43
C ASP A 145 -11.24 -11.81 0.92
N ILE A 146 -10.11 -11.79 1.64
CA ILE A 146 -9.55 -13.00 2.30
C ILE A 146 -9.99 -13.02 3.77
N GLU A 147 -9.65 -11.94 4.47
CA GLU A 147 -10.02 -11.68 5.86
C GLU A 147 -10.21 -10.18 6.01
N THR A 148 -11.46 -9.74 6.09
CA THR A 148 -11.80 -8.33 6.03
C THR A 148 -12.79 -7.94 7.10
N ILE A 149 -12.73 -6.67 7.47
CA ILE A 149 -13.79 -5.99 8.19
C ILE A 149 -14.33 -4.90 7.30
N SER A 150 -15.65 -4.87 7.19
CA SER A 150 -16.39 -3.78 6.62
C SER A 150 -17.06 -3.00 7.74
N VAL A 151 -16.92 -1.67 7.71
CA VAL A 151 -17.71 -0.75 8.53
C VAL A 151 -18.62 0.04 7.58
N GLN A 152 -19.93 -0.08 7.78
CA GLN A 152 -20.95 0.60 6.98
C GLN A 152 -21.61 1.70 7.81
N ARG A 153 -21.70 2.91 7.25
CA ARG A 153 -22.49 4.00 7.85
C ARG A 153 -23.98 3.69 7.65
N LYS A 154 -24.75 3.61 8.74
CA LYS A 154 -26.21 3.43 8.76
C LYS A 154 -26.88 4.70 9.28
N LYS A 155 -28.23 4.75 9.23
CA LYS A 155 -29.01 5.89 9.76
C LYS A 155 -28.71 6.15 11.25
N ASP A 156 -28.62 5.08 12.05
CA ASP A 156 -28.52 5.18 13.51
C ASP A 156 -27.12 4.87 14.08
N GLY A 157 -26.10 4.77 13.22
CA GLY A 157 -24.73 4.49 13.66
C GLY A 157 -23.88 3.76 12.62
N PHE A 158 -23.00 2.89 13.09
CA PHE A 158 -22.07 2.12 12.27
C PHE A 158 -22.24 0.61 12.51
N GLU A 159 -22.32 -0.13 11.41
CA GLU A 159 -22.42 -1.60 11.42
C GLU A 159 -21.07 -2.19 11.03
N LEU A 160 -20.56 -3.12 11.83
CA LEU A 160 -19.35 -3.88 11.54
C LEU A 160 -19.73 -5.25 10.99
N LYS A 161 -19.16 -5.61 9.85
CA LYS A 161 -19.22 -6.95 9.28
C LYS A 161 -17.82 -7.51 9.18
N GLN A 162 -17.59 -8.66 9.78
CA GLN A 162 -16.37 -9.41 9.59
C GLN A 162 -16.61 -10.52 8.57
N PHE A 163 -15.73 -10.60 7.58
CA PHE A 163 -15.71 -11.65 6.59
C PHE A 163 -14.38 -12.41 6.67
N ASN A 164 -14.47 -13.73 6.73
CA ASN A 164 -13.37 -14.66 6.51
C ASN A 164 -13.92 -15.74 5.56
N ARG A 165 -13.07 -16.35 4.72
CA ARG A 165 -13.43 -17.36 3.71
C ARG A 165 -14.52 -18.37 4.14
N ASN A 166 -14.59 -18.72 5.42
CA ASN A 166 -15.53 -19.71 5.95
C ASN A 166 -16.56 -19.16 6.97
N LYS A 167 -16.50 -17.89 7.35
CA LYS A 167 -17.35 -17.31 8.41
C LYS A 167 -17.64 -15.83 8.15
N SER A 168 -18.89 -15.46 8.32
CA SER A 168 -19.32 -14.05 8.37
C SER A 168 -19.97 -13.79 9.72
N SER A 169 -19.62 -12.68 10.36
CA SER A 169 -20.29 -12.21 11.57
C SER A 169 -20.59 -10.71 11.46
N THR A 170 -21.68 -10.29 12.09
CA THR A 170 -22.11 -8.89 12.11
C THR A 170 -22.22 -8.44 13.56
N GLU A 171 -21.71 -7.25 13.85
CA GLU A 171 -21.74 -6.63 15.16
C GLU A 171 -22.03 -5.13 15.00
N SER A 172 -22.78 -4.54 15.93
CA SER A 172 -22.94 -3.09 15.98
C SER A 172 -21.71 -2.44 16.62
N LEU A 173 -21.16 -1.40 16.01
CA LEU A 173 -20.05 -0.69 16.62
C LEU A 173 -20.56 0.19 17.78
N SER A 174 -19.90 0.15 18.93
CA SER A 174 -20.23 1.06 20.03
C SER A 174 -20.00 2.53 19.63
N LYS A 175 -20.82 3.45 20.14
CA LYS A 175 -20.67 4.89 19.86
C LYS A 175 -19.30 5.42 20.30
N GLU A 176 -18.74 4.85 21.36
CA GLU A 176 -17.41 5.19 21.90
C GLU A 176 -16.26 4.86 20.94
N SER A 177 -16.48 3.92 20.01
CA SER A 177 -15.48 3.52 19.02
C SER A 177 -15.35 4.51 17.86
N CYS A 178 -16.31 5.42 17.69
CA CYS A 178 -16.34 6.39 16.60
C CYS A 178 -16.30 7.83 17.11
N HIS A 179 -15.35 8.62 16.60
CA HIS A 179 -15.22 10.04 16.90
C HIS A 179 -15.39 10.87 15.62
N THR A 180 -16.23 11.91 15.68
CA THR A 180 -16.49 12.81 14.55
C THR A 180 -15.84 14.17 14.82
N ASN A 181 -15.10 14.67 13.84
CA ASN A 181 -14.50 16.00 13.86
C ASN A 181 -14.90 16.78 12.59
N SER A 182 -14.25 17.92 12.32
CA SER A 182 -14.55 18.79 11.18
C SER A 182 -14.19 18.20 9.81
N ILE A 183 -13.40 17.13 9.74
CA ILE A 183 -12.96 16.51 8.47
C ILE A 183 -13.67 15.18 8.18
N GLY A 184 -14.26 14.53 9.19
CA GLY A 184 -14.86 13.21 9.04
C GLY A 184 -15.20 12.51 10.34
N THR A 185 -15.70 11.29 10.21
CA THR A 185 -15.85 10.34 11.31
C THR A 185 -14.77 9.28 11.23
N LYS A 186 -14.03 9.08 12.33
CA LYS A 186 -13.04 8.01 12.49
C LYS A 186 -13.57 6.98 13.49
N CYS A 187 -13.70 5.74 13.04
CA CYS A 187 -14.06 4.60 13.86
C CYS A 187 -12.84 3.72 14.09
N THR A 188 -12.42 3.50 15.33
CA THR A 188 -11.28 2.64 15.69
C THR A 188 -11.78 1.24 16.00
N ILE A 189 -11.22 0.22 15.32
CA ILE A 189 -11.54 -1.19 15.56
C ILE A 189 -10.35 -1.80 16.31
N LYS A 190 -10.58 -2.15 17.58
CA LYS A 190 -9.56 -2.64 18.50
C LYS A 190 -8.74 -3.78 17.88
N GLY A 191 -7.42 -3.57 17.78
CA GLY A 191 -6.46 -4.56 17.28
C GLY A 191 -6.49 -4.79 15.76
N ARG A 192 -7.30 -4.06 14.99
CA ARG A 192 -7.52 -4.36 13.57
C ARG A 192 -7.35 -3.16 12.62
N GLY A 193 -7.55 -1.94 13.11
CA GLY A 193 -7.34 -0.74 12.31
C GLY A 193 -8.37 0.33 12.61
N TYR A 194 -8.66 1.17 11.61
CA TYR A 194 -9.70 2.17 11.72
C TYR A 194 -10.36 2.45 10.36
N ALA A 195 -11.62 2.85 10.39
CA ALA A 195 -12.40 3.28 9.26
C ALA A 195 -12.59 4.81 9.32
N PHE A 196 -12.23 5.51 8.25
CA PHE A 196 -12.44 6.95 8.11
C PHE A 196 -13.53 7.22 7.07
N PHE A 197 -14.50 8.02 7.47
CA PHE A 197 -15.64 8.43 6.66
C PHE A 197 -15.59 9.96 6.54
N PRO A 198 -15.15 10.54 5.40
CA PRO A 198 -15.18 11.99 5.22
C PRO A 198 -16.62 12.52 5.37
N LEU A 199 -16.74 13.79 5.80
CA LEU A 199 -18.03 14.50 5.84
C LEU A 199 -18.54 14.79 4.44
#